data_AF-A0A416P7U5-F1
#
_entry.id   AF-A0A416P7U5-F1
#
_cell.length_a   1.000
_cell.length_b   1.000
_cell.length_c   1.000
_cell.angle_alpha   90.00
_cell.angle_beta   90.00
_cell.angle_gamma   90.00
#
_symmetry.space_group_name_H-M   'P 1'
#
loop_
_entity.id
_entity.type
_entity.pdbx_description
1 polymer ?
#
loop_
_entity_poly.entity_id
_entity_poly.type
_entity_poly.pdbx_seq_one_letter_code
_entity_poly.pdbx_strand_id
1 'polypeptide(L)'
;MKLYTKVKLADIKIQKSFLSSTPKKDKIDEYRDTYEEYKAFKKLPVVDKNLVLFDGYISYLLMKECGFDEVFVIKDMNKLCENTKNTMYIYGTHLVGYNDKVYIWRVPKANFWNDFRDKIKVGDVVRCSGLDGSSPLIEVKDIKVLDIPPRDGKICKIYDTCIYSKKEILEYQSMLMLNDILVRG
;
A
#
# COMPACT_ATOMS: atom_id res chain seq x y z
N MET A 1 -1.44 1.24 24.98
CA MET A 1 -0.48 2.29 25.36
C MET A 1 -0.02 2.97 24.08
N LYS A 2 -0.21 4.28 23.92
CA LYS A 2 0.22 5.02 22.72
C LYS A 2 1.70 5.40 22.91
N LEU A 3 2.60 4.83 22.10
CA LEU A 3 4.05 5.01 22.18
C LEU A 3 4.49 6.30 21.46
N TYR A 4 4.29 7.45 22.10
CA TYR A 4 4.92 8.68 21.66
C TYR A 4 6.36 8.73 22.20
N THR A 5 7.31 9.10 21.36
CA THR A 5 8.71 9.27 21.76
C THR A 5 9.23 10.56 21.18
N LYS A 6 9.96 11.34 21.96
CA LYS A 6 10.66 12.51 21.48
C LYS A 6 11.98 12.08 20.83
N VAL A 7 12.27 12.55 19.63
CA VAL A 7 13.51 12.28 18.90
C VAL A 7 13.99 13.54 18.20
N LYS A 8 15.27 13.62 17.84
CA LYS A 8 15.75 14.68 16.96
C LYS A 8 15.20 14.45 15.56
N LEU A 9 14.74 15.50 14.91
CA LEU A 9 14.21 15.43 13.54
C LEU A 9 15.28 14.93 12.57
N ALA A 10 16.53 15.34 12.76
CA ALA A 10 17.68 14.91 11.97
C ALA A 10 18.03 13.43 12.08
N ASP A 11 17.64 12.76 13.16
CA ASP A 11 17.90 11.32 13.36
C ASP A 11 16.88 10.44 12.60
N ILE A 12 15.79 11.03 12.10
CA ILE A 12 14.77 10.32 11.32
C ILE A 12 15.30 10.04 9.91
N LYS A 13 15.36 8.75 9.56
CA LYS A 13 15.88 8.29 8.27
C LYS A 13 14.75 8.20 7.25
N ILE A 14 14.89 8.90 6.13
CA ILE A 14 13.90 8.90 5.05
C ILE A 14 14.24 7.83 4.02
N GLN A 15 13.24 7.04 3.63
CA GLN A 15 13.43 5.98 2.64
C GLN A 15 13.47 6.54 1.23
N LYS A 16 14.18 5.84 0.33
CA LYS A 16 14.29 6.22 -1.09
C LYS A 16 12.92 6.41 -1.75
N SER A 17 11.93 5.56 -1.44
CA SER A 17 10.59 5.67 -2.00
C SER A 17 9.93 7.02 -1.73
N PHE A 18 10.05 7.55 -0.51
CA PHE A 18 9.56 8.88 -0.15
C PHE A 18 10.33 10.01 -0.83
N LEU A 19 11.65 9.85 -1.02
CA LEU A 19 12.47 10.83 -1.73
C LEU A 19 12.14 10.86 -3.23
N SER A 20 11.79 9.72 -3.81
CA SER A 20 11.38 9.61 -5.22
C SER A 20 9.93 10.03 -5.50
N SER A 21 9.14 10.29 -4.45
CA SER A 21 7.73 10.67 -4.57
C SER A 21 7.48 12.03 -3.94
N THR A 22 7.09 13.02 -4.74
CA THR A 22 6.62 14.30 -4.21
C THR A 22 5.15 14.18 -3.81
N PRO A 23 4.76 14.46 -2.57
CA PRO A 23 3.35 14.53 -2.19
C PRO A 23 2.61 15.55 -3.06
N LYS A 24 1.33 15.27 -3.39
CA LYS A 24 0.50 16.21 -4.15
C LYS A 24 0.37 17.53 -3.41
N LYS A 25 0.43 18.64 -4.15
CA LYS A 25 0.34 20.01 -3.60
C LYS A 25 -0.90 20.19 -2.72
N ASP A 26 -2.08 19.83 -3.22
CA ASP A 26 -3.34 19.95 -2.47
C ASP A 26 -3.31 19.24 -1.11
N LYS A 27 -2.59 18.11 -1.01
CA LYS A 27 -2.42 17.41 0.28
C LYS A 27 -1.43 18.11 1.21
N ILE A 28 -0.40 18.75 0.67
CA ILE A 28 0.53 19.54 1.47
C ILE A 28 -0.20 20.76 2.03
N ASP A 29 -0.96 21.46 1.18
CA ASP A 29 -1.73 22.63 1.55
C ASP A 29 -2.75 22.29 2.65
N GLU A 30 -3.51 21.20 2.51
CA GLU A 30 -4.43 20.73 3.55
C GLU A 30 -3.74 20.47 4.92
N TYR A 31 -2.54 19.91 4.91
CA TYR A 31 -1.78 19.67 6.16
C TYR A 31 -1.24 20.97 6.75
N ARG A 32 -0.84 21.93 5.89
CA ARG A 32 -0.37 23.25 6.31
C ARG A 32 -1.52 24.05 6.93
N ASP A 33 -2.67 24.11 6.28
CA ASP A 33 -3.87 24.80 6.78
C ASP A 33 -4.26 24.28 8.17
N THR A 34 -4.28 22.95 8.33
CA THR A 34 -4.55 22.31 9.63
C THR A 34 -3.54 22.76 10.70
N TYR A 35 -2.25 22.81 10.36
CA TYR A 35 -1.22 23.25 11.30
C TYR A 35 -1.33 24.74 11.61
N GLU A 36 -1.63 25.58 10.62
CA GLU A 36 -1.76 27.01 10.79
C GLU A 36 -2.94 27.38 11.69
N GLU A 37 -4.09 26.72 11.49
CA GLU A 37 -5.33 26.92 12.24
C GLU A 37 -5.22 26.40 13.68
N TYR A 38 -4.81 25.14 13.87
CA TYR A 38 -4.88 24.47 15.16
C TYR A 38 -3.55 24.42 15.93
N LYS A 39 -2.44 24.84 15.31
CA LYS A 39 -1.07 24.63 15.81
C LYS A 39 -0.78 23.17 16.17
N ALA A 40 -1.43 22.26 15.44
CA ALA A 40 -1.35 20.82 15.64
C ALA A 40 -1.15 20.12 14.31
N PHE A 41 -0.20 19.18 14.26
CA PHE A 41 0.02 18.37 13.07
C PHE A 41 -1.10 17.34 12.92
N LYS A 42 -1.75 17.33 11.76
CA LYS A 42 -2.81 16.35 11.39
C LYS A 42 -2.40 14.89 11.66
N LYS A 43 -1.11 14.60 11.54
CA LYS A 43 -0.53 13.29 11.80
C LYS A 43 0.89 13.43 12.34
N LEU A 44 1.30 12.59 13.29
CA LEU A 44 2.71 12.53 13.71
C LEU A 44 3.52 11.58 12.82
N PRO A 45 4.83 11.82 12.66
CA PRO A 45 5.71 10.86 12.00
C PRO A 45 5.66 9.50 12.71
N VAL A 46 5.54 8.44 11.92
CA VAL A 46 5.58 7.06 12.40
C VAL A 46 6.91 6.47 11.98
N VAL A 47 7.67 5.95 12.94
CA VAL A 47 9.02 5.42 12.70
C VAL A 47 9.18 4.00 13.22
N ASP A 48 10.09 3.25 12.63
CA ASP A 48 10.51 1.96 13.16
C ASP A 48 11.58 2.08 14.27
N LYS A 49 12.04 0.93 14.78
CA LYS A 49 13.06 0.86 15.86
C LYS A 49 14.39 1.54 15.50
N ASN A 50 14.68 1.69 14.21
CA ASN A 50 15.91 2.30 13.69
C ASN A 50 15.70 3.76 13.26
N LEU A 51 14.56 4.37 13.65
CA LEU A 51 14.11 5.71 13.26
C LEU A 51 13.88 5.89 11.76
N VAL A 52 13.61 4.81 11.03
CA VAL A 52 13.24 4.93 9.61
C VAL A 52 11.78 5.35 9.51
N LEU A 53 11.51 6.43 8.80
CA LEU A 53 10.18 6.97 8.59
C LEU A 53 9.33 6.01 7.75
N PHE A 54 8.17 5.62 8.29
CA PHE A 54 7.21 4.74 7.64
C PHE A 54 5.99 5.52 7.13
N ASP A 55 5.53 6.52 7.89
CA ASP A 55 4.32 7.29 7.58
C ASP A 55 4.41 8.68 8.22
N GLY A 56 3.54 9.60 7.81
CA GLY A 56 3.56 11.00 8.27
C GLY A 56 4.61 11.85 7.56
N TYR A 57 4.99 11.50 6.33
CA TYR A 57 6.02 12.22 5.56
C TYR A 57 5.70 13.70 5.33
N ILE A 58 4.44 14.04 5.02
CA ILE A 58 4.04 15.46 4.86
C ILE A 58 4.25 16.23 6.18
N SER A 59 3.85 15.66 7.32
CA SER A 59 4.10 16.27 8.63
C SER A 59 5.58 16.40 8.94
N TYR A 60 6.40 15.40 8.59
CA TYR A 60 7.86 15.48 8.72
C TYR A 60 8.43 16.64 7.90
N LEU A 61 7.97 16.82 6.66
CA LEU A 61 8.40 17.94 5.81
C LEU A 61 8.00 19.29 6.42
N LEU A 62 6.76 19.43 6.90
CA LEU A 62 6.30 20.65 7.56
C LEU A 62 7.08 20.94 8.86
N MET A 63 7.34 19.93 9.68
CA MET A 63 8.18 20.07 10.89
C MET A 63 9.58 20.56 10.53
N LYS A 64 10.16 20.06 9.43
CA LYS A 64 11.47 20.48 8.94
C LYS A 64 11.44 21.92 8.45
N GLU A 65 10.41 22.30 7.70
CA GLU A 65 10.22 23.65 7.19
C GLU A 65 10.03 24.67 8.32
N CYS A 66 9.27 24.30 9.36
CA CYS A 66 9.07 25.12 10.55
C CYS A 66 10.29 25.15 11.50
N GLY A 67 11.38 24.44 11.19
CA GLY A 67 12.62 24.48 11.98
C GLY A 67 12.56 23.73 13.32
N PHE A 68 11.76 22.68 13.44
CA PHE A 68 11.77 21.86 14.66
C PHE A 68 13.03 21.01 14.77
N ASP A 69 13.77 21.15 15.87
CA ASP A 69 14.94 20.30 16.16
C ASP A 69 14.54 18.94 16.75
N GLU A 70 13.55 18.92 17.64
CA GLU A 70 13.03 17.73 18.29
C GLU A 70 11.51 17.61 18.07
N VAL A 71 11.07 16.39 17.74
CA VAL A 71 9.67 16.11 17.43
C VAL A 71 9.18 14.87 18.15
N PHE A 72 7.88 14.82 18.43
CA PHE A 72 7.22 13.60 18.87
C PHE A 72 6.90 12.71 17.68
N VAL A 73 7.34 11.46 17.77
CA VAL A 73 7.06 10.41 16.79
C VAL A 73 6.33 9.27 17.47
N ILE A 74 5.62 8.47 16.68
CA ILE A 74 5.01 7.23 17.16
C ILE A 74 6.03 6.11 16.95
N LYS A 75 6.61 5.61 18.05
CA LYS A 75 7.53 4.46 18.06
C LYS A 75 6.78 3.20 18.48
N ASP A 76 6.02 2.57 17.59
CA ASP A 76 5.79 1.12 17.74
C ASP A 76 5.10 0.55 16.52
N MET A 77 5.91 0.07 15.58
CA MET A 77 5.39 -0.82 14.56
C MET A 77 4.99 -2.17 15.14
N ASN A 78 5.49 -2.64 16.29
CA ASN A 78 5.23 -4.03 16.74
C ASN A 78 3.75 -4.36 16.91
N LYS A 79 2.92 -3.41 17.35
CA LYS A 79 1.47 -3.59 17.42
C LYS A 79 0.77 -3.50 16.05
N LEU A 80 1.37 -2.80 15.09
CA LEU A 80 0.91 -2.76 13.69
C LEU A 80 1.40 -3.98 12.89
N CYS A 81 2.60 -4.49 13.20
CA CYS A 81 3.27 -5.56 12.49
C CYS A 81 3.09 -6.94 13.13
N GLU A 82 2.57 -7.08 14.35
CA GLU A 82 1.90 -8.31 14.78
C GLU A 82 0.80 -8.70 13.79
N ASN A 83 0.00 -7.71 13.35
CA ASN A 83 -1.01 -7.91 12.31
C ASN A 83 -0.41 -8.18 10.93
N THR A 84 0.89 -7.94 10.70
CA THR A 84 1.57 -8.19 9.42
C THR A 84 2.62 -9.29 9.46
N LYS A 85 2.91 -9.90 10.62
CA LYS A 85 3.81 -11.06 10.72
C LYS A 85 3.35 -12.20 9.82
N ASN A 86 4.25 -12.85 9.08
CA ASN A 86 3.89 -13.95 8.20
C ASN A 86 2.72 -13.59 7.23
N THR A 87 2.75 -12.39 6.64
CA THR A 87 1.72 -11.95 5.69
C THR A 87 2.16 -12.23 4.28
N MET A 88 1.29 -12.90 3.53
CA MET A 88 1.46 -13.12 2.10
C MET A 88 1.06 -11.87 1.32
N TYR A 89 1.95 -11.46 0.42
CA TYR A 89 1.78 -10.41 -0.55
C TYR A 89 1.89 -10.98 -1.96
N ILE A 90 0.96 -10.60 -2.82
CA ILE A 90 0.93 -10.94 -4.23
C ILE A 90 1.35 -9.70 -5.01
N TYR A 91 2.34 -9.88 -5.88
CA TYR A 91 2.77 -8.90 -6.85
C TYR A 91 2.18 -9.31 -8.20
N GLY A 92 1.54 -8.38 -8.90
CA GLY A 92 0.89 -8.71 -10.15
C GLY A 92 0.67 -7.52 -11.06
N THR A 93 0.34 -7.82 -12.31
CA THR A 93 -0.01 -6.86 -13.35
C THR A 93 -1.48 -7.02 -13.69
N HIS A 94 -2.18 -5.92 -13.97
CA HIS A 94 -3.57 -5.99 -14.44
C HIS A 94 -3.63 -6.69 -15.80
N LEU A 95 -4.61 -7.59 -15.98
CA LEU A 95 -4.82 -8.26 -17.26
C LEU A 95 -5.41 -7.36 -18.33
N VAL A 96 -6.17 -6.35 -17.91
CA VAL A 96 -6.92 -5.46 -18.79
C VAL A 96 -6.71 -4.03 -18.33
N GLY A 97 -6.36 -3.15 -19.27
CA GLY A 97 -6.15 -1.74 -18.99
C GLY A 97 -4.84 -1.48 -18.23
N TYR A 98 -3.85 -1.01 -18.98
CA TYR A 98 -2.62 -0.32 -18.56
C TYR A 98 -1.47 -1.15 -17.95
N ASN A 99 -0.45 -1.32 -18.81
CA ASN A 99 1.00 -1.31 -18.56
C ASN A 99 1.57 -2.48 -17.72
N ASP A 100 2.81 -2.89 -18.01
CA ASP A 100 3.59 -3.92 -17.29
C ASP A 100 3.95 -3.56 -15.83
N LYS A 101 3.22 -2.60 -15.24
CA LYS A 101 3.46 -2.09 -13.91
C LYS A 101 2.97 -3.10 -12.89
N VAL A 102 3.90 -3.46 -12.03
CA VAL A 102 3.65 -4.38 -10.92
C VAL A 102 3.06 -3.61 -9.74
N TYR A 103 1.96 -4.13 -9.21
CA TYR A 103 1.27 -3.64 -8.03
C TYR A 103 1.26 -4.72 -6.95
N ILE A 104 0.90 -4.33 -5.72
CA ILE A 104 1.01 -5.19 -4.54
C ILE A 104 -0.34 -5.33 -3.85
N TRP A 105 -0.74 -6.58 -3.58
CA TRP A 105 -1.93 -6.91 -2.81
C TRP A 105 -1.59 -7.78 -1.62
N ARG A 106 -2.24 -7.50 -0.49
CA ARG A 106 -2.16 -8.28 0.74
C ARG A 106 -3.23 -9.37 0.73
N VAL A 107 -2.82 -10.60 1.01
CA VAL A 107 -3.74 -11.71 1.25
C VAL A 107 -4.23 -11.66 2.71
N PRO A 108 -5.55 -11.61 2.97
CA PRO A 108 -6.08 -11.62 4.34
C PRO A 108 -5.70 -12.88 5.13
N LYS A 109 -5.74 -12.77 6.46
CA LYS A 109 -5.27 -13.79 7.43
C LYS A 109 -6.35 -14.69 8.03
N ALA A 110 -7.61 -14.47 7.68
CA ALA A 110 -8.68 -15.32 8.19
C ALA A 110 -8.50 -16.76 7.69
N ASN A 111 -8.91 -17.76 8.51
CA ASN A 111 -8.64 -19.18 8.25
C ASN A 111 -9.11 -19.67 6.88
N PHE A 112 -10.20 -19.12 6.34
CA PHE A 112 -10.72 -19.47 5.02
C PHE A 112 -9.77 -19.11 3.87
N TRP A 113 -8.73 -18.30 4.11
CA TRP A 113 -7.68 -18.01 3.14
C TRP A 113 -6.55 -19.04 3.10
N ASN A 114 -6.50 -19.99 4.04
CA ASN A 114 -5.39 -20.94 4.14
C ASN A 114 -5.28 -21.78 2.86
N ASP A 115 -6.39 -22.36 2.41
CA ASP A 115 -6.45 -23.08 1.12
C ASP A 115 -5.96 -22.25 -0.06
N PHE A 116 -6.35 -20.97 -0.12
CA PHE A 116 -5.91 -20.07 -1.18
C PHE A 116 -4.39 -19.86 -1.13
N ARG A 117 -3.85 -19.61 0.06
CA ARG A 117 -2.40 -19.40 0.28
C ARG A 117 -1.57 -20.62 -0.10
N ASP A 118 -2.08 -21.81 0.13
CA ASP A 118 -1.38 -23.05 -0.18
C ASP A 118 -1.43 -23.39 -1.68
N LYS A 119 -2.48 -22.93 -2.38
CA LYS A 119 -2.73 -23.28 -3.79
C LYS A 119 -2.21 -22.25 -4.79
N ILE A 120 -2.19 -20.97 -4.44
CA ILE A 120 -1.84 -19.87 -5.34
C ILE A 120 -0.38 -19.94 -5.79
N LYS A 121 -0.13 -19.73 -7.09
CA LYS A 121 1.19 -19.80 -7.71
C LYS A 121 1.43 -18.62 -8.66
N VAL A 122 2.69 -18.42 -9.01
CA VAL A 122 3.07 -17.49 -10.07
C VAL A 122 2.46 -17.94 -11.40
N GLY A 123 1.90 -17.00 -12.16
CA GLY A 123 1.17 -17.23 -13.41
C GLY A 123 -0.34 -17.45 -13.24
N ASP A 124 -0.82 -17.65 -12.01
CA ASP A 124 -2.24 -17.71 -11.72
C ASP A 124 -2.89 -16.33 -11.87
N VAL A 125 -4.23 -16.34 -11.97
CA VAL A 125 -5.01 -15.11 -12.05
C VAL A 125 -6.01 -15.04 -10.91
N VAL A 126 -6.10 -13.86 -10.30
CA VAL A 126 -6.94 -13.63 -9.12
C VAL A 126 -7.65 -12.30 -9.21
N ARG A 127 -8.81 -12.20 -8.55
CA ARG A 127 -9.54 -10.95 -8.42
C ARG A 127 -9.09 -10.20 -7.17
N CYS A 128 -8.89 -8.90 -7.33
CA CYS A 128 -8.32 -8.06 -6.29
C CYS A 128 -9.04 -6.72 -6.18
N SER A 129 -8.85 -6.01 -5.07
CA SER A 129 -9.43 -4.66 -4.94
C SER A 129 -8.56 -3.63 -5.65
N GLY A 130 -9.19 -2.88 -6.55
CA GLY A 130 -8.65 -1.70 -7.20
C GLY A 130 -8.64 -0.49 -6.27
N LEU A 131 -7.82 0.49 -6.59
CA LEU A 131 -7.66 1.71 -5.79
C LEU A 131 -8.88 2.65 -5.84
N ASP A 132 -9.63 2.54 -6.92
CA ASP A 132 -10.85 3.25 -7.27
C ASP A 132 -12.12 2.49 -6.83
N GLY A 133 -11.97 1.35 -6.15
CA GLY A 133 -13.09 0.47 -5.82
C GLY A 133 -13.45 -0.53 -6.93
N SER A 134 -12.74 -0.52 -8.06
CA SER A 134 -12.86 -1.57 -9.07
C SER A 134 -12.42 -2.94 -8.52
N SER A 135 -12.76 -4.02 -9.22
CA SER A 135 -12.37 -5.39 -8.85
C SER A 135 -11.63 -6.08 -9.98
N PRO A 136 -10.42 -5.63 -10.34
CA PRO A 136 -9.70 -6.13 -11.51
C PRO A 136 -9.17 -7.55 -11.32
N LEU A 137 -8.95 -8.21 -12.45
CA LEU A 137 -8.16 -9.44 -12.52
C LEU A 137 -6.69 -9.10 -12.73
N ILE A 138 -5.82 -9.79 -12.01
CA ILE A 138 -4.38 -9.63 -12.11
C ILE A 138 -3.71 -10.97 -12.42
N GLU A 139 -2.60 -10.92 -13.15
CA GLU A 139 -1.69 -12.06 -13.25
C GLU A 139 -0.64 -11.97 -12.14
N VAL A 140 -0.49 -13.06 -11.39
CA VAL A 140 0.50 -13.16 -10.32
C VAL A 140 1.90 -13.27 -10.93
N LYS A 141 2.76 -12.30 -10.62
CA LYS A 141 4.16 -12.26 -11.06
C LYS A 141 5.14 -12.70 -9.97
N ASP A 142 4.81 -12.45 -8.70
CA ASP A 142 5.64 -12.86 -7.57
C ASP A 142 4.79 -12.99 -6.30
N ILE A 143 5.22 -13.84 -5.37
CA ILE A 143 4.56 -14.08 -4.08
C ILE A 143 5.61 -14.00 -2.98
N LYS A 144 5.38 -13.13 -1.99
CA LYS A 144 6.29 -12.97 -0.85
C LYS A 144 5.55 -13.07 0.46
N VAL A 145 6.14 -13.81 1.39
CA VAL A 145 5.69 -13.86 2.78
C VAL A 145 6.64 -13.01 3.61
N LEU A 146 6.12 -11.92 4.18
CA LEU A 146 6.93 -10.93 4.88
C LEU A 146 6.32 -10.61 6.23
N ASP A 147 7.18 -10.36 7.21
CA ASP A 147 6.75 -9.84 8.51
C ASP A 147 6.48 -8.33 8.48
N ILE A 148 7.12 -7.64 7.54
CA ILE A 148 7.03 -6.20 7.33
C ILE A 148 6.42 -5.97 5.94
N PRO A 149 5.38 -5.13 5.80
CA PRO A 149 4.77 -4.85 4.51
C PRO A 149 5.78 -4.27 3.50
N PRO A 150 5.68 -4.64 2.22
CA PRO A 150 6.42 -4.00 1.14
C PRO A 150 6.25 -2.49 1.12
N ARG A 151 7.29 -1.79 0.66
CA ARG A 151 7.33 -0.32 0.67
C ARG A 151 7.31 0.29 -0.73
N ASP A 152 7.25 -0.56 -1.75
CA ASP A 152 7.22 -0.19 -3.17
C ASP A 152 5.78 -0.02 -3.64
N GLY A 153 5.20 1.14 -3.34
CA GLY A 153 3.85 1.50 -3.78
C GLY A 153 2.74 1.16 -2.78
N LYS A 154 1.50 1.42 -3.19
CA LYS A 154 0.32 1.25 -2.33
C LYS A 154 -0.12 -0.21 -2.33
N ILE A 155 -0.38 -0.73 -1.12
CA ILE A 155 -0.83 -2.10 -0.91
C ILE A 155 -2.36 -2.15 -0.85
N CYS A 156 -2.97 -2.91 -1.76
CA CYS A 156 -4.40 -3.22 -1.76
C CYS A 156 -4.68 -4.60 -1.12
N LYS A 157 -5.91 -5.13 -1.20
CA LYS A 157 -6.25 -6.46 -0.67
C LYS A 157 -6.68 -7.39 -1.81
N ILE A 158 -6.37 -8.68 -1.68
CA ILE A 158 -7.07 -9.67 -2.51
C ILE A 158 -8.54 -9.71 -2.09
N TYR A 159 -9.43 -9.75 -3.09
CA TYR A 159 -10.86 -9.55 -2.89
C TYR A 159 -11.57 -10.86 -2.57
N ASP A 160 -11.24 -11.92 -3.32
CA ASP A 160 -11.79 -13.26 -3.15
C ASP A 160 -10.70 -14.34 -3.20
N THR A 161 -11.06 -15.55 -2.80
CA THR A 161 -10.17 -16.72 -2.81
C THR A 161 -10.21 -17.47 -4.14
N CYS A 162 -10.83 -16.89 -5.18
CA CYS A 162 -10.98 -17.56 -6.47
C CYS A 162 -9.68 -17.45 -7.28
N ILE A 163 -9.21 -18.59 -7.76
CA ILE A 163 -8.05 -18.69 -8.65
C ILE A 163 -8.58 -19.09 -10.02
N TYR A 164 -8.40 -18.22 -11.01
CA TYR A 164 -8.90 -18.41 -12.35
C TYR A 164 -7.86 -19.11 -13.22
N SER A 165 -8.32 -20.10 -13.98
CA SER A 165 -7.55 -20.76 -15.01
C SER A 165 -7.47 -19.91 -16.28
N LYS A 166 -6.44 -20.13 -17.11
CA LYS A 166 -6.29 -19.46 -18.41
C LYS A 166 -7.50 -19.59 -19.34
N LYS A 167 -8.28 -20.68 -19.20
CA LYS A 167 -9.49 -20.92 -20.00
C LYS A 167 -10.61 -19.95 -19.63
N GLU A 168 -10.84 -19.72 -18.34
CA GLU A 168 -11.85 -18.78 -17.82
C GLU A 168 -11.50 -17.32 -18.16
N ILE A 169 -10.20 -17.02 -18.27
CA ILE A 169 -9.72 -15.70 -18.71
C ILE A 169 -10.06 -15.46 -20.18
N LEU A 170 -9.95 -16.46 -21.05
CA LEU A 170 -10.24 -16.31 -22.47
C LEU A 170 -11.71 -15.91 -22.67
N GLU A 171 -12.62 -16.54 -21.91
CA GLU A 171 -14.05 -16.21 -21.88
C GLU A 171 -14.28 -14.79 -21.34
N TYR A 172 -13.56 -14.38 -20.29
CA TYR A 172 -13.64 -13.03 -19.73
C TYR A 172 -13.09 -11.95 -20.67
N GLN A 173 -11.98 -12.23 -21.37
CA GLN A 173 -11.41 -11.36 -22.40
C GLN A 173 -12.37 -11.23 -23.60
N SER A 174 -12.99 -12.32 -24.04
CA SER A 174 -14.05 -12.27 -25.06
C SER A 174 -15.24 -11.41 -24.60
N MET A 175 -15.66 -11.53 -23.34
CA MET A 175 -16.76 -10.73 -22.77
C MET A 175 -16.43 -9.24 -22.65
N LEU A 176 -15.20 -8.89 -22.25
CA LEU A 176 -14.77 -7.49 -22.16
C LEU A 176 -14.57 -6.84 -23.54
N MET A 177 -14.01 -7.58 -24.50
CA MET A 177 -13.91 -7.12 -25.90
C MET A 177 -15.30 -6.88 -26.50
N LEU A 178 -16.29 -7.72 -26.19
CA LEU A 178 -17.69 -7.53 -26.60
C LEU A 178 -18.30 -6.25 -26.00
N ASN A 179 -18.04 -5.96 -24.73
CA ASN A 179 -18.53 -4.73 -24.10
C ASN A 179 -17.89 -3.46 -24.68
N ASP A 180 -16.59 -3.50 -25.01
CA ASP A 180 -15.92 -2.37 -25.67
C ASP A 180 -16.44 -2.12 -27.09
N ILE A 181 -16.84 -3.18 -27.81
CA ILE A 181 -17.50 -3.10 -29.12
C ILE A 181 -18.92 -2.53 -29.00
N LEU A 182 -19.70 -2.96 -27.99
CA LEU A 182 -21.08 -2.50 -27.77
C LEU A 182 -21.18 -1.06 -27.25
N VAL A 183 -20.15 -0.56 -26.56
CA VAL A 183 -20.10 0.83 -26.06
C VAL A 183 -19.60 1.80 -27.14
N ARG A 184 -18.91 1.31 -28.18
CA ARG A 184 -18.38 2.11 -29.29
C ARG A 184 -19.15 1.94 -30.61
N GLY A 185 -20.19 1.11 -30.62
CA GLY A 185 -21.09 0.86 -31.74
C GLY A 185 -22.36 1.70 -31.66
#